data_AF-A0A8S0H7A4-F1
#
_entry.id   AF-A0A8S0H7A4-F1
#
_cell.length_a   1.000
_cell.length_b   1.000
_cell.length_c   1.000
_cell.angle_alpha   90.00
_cell.angle_beta   90.00
_cell.angle_gamma   90.00
#
_symmetry.space_group_name_H-M   'P 1'
#
loop_
_entity.id
_entity.type
_entity.pdbx_description
1 polymer ?
#
loop_
_entity_poly.entity_id
_entity_poly.type
_entity_poly.pdbx_seq_one_letter_code
_entity_poly.pdbx_strand_id
1 'polypeptide(L)'
;MPQPRPYKVALNGYGRIGRCVLRALFERGAAAGFEIVAINDLADMASVEYLTRFDSTHGRFPGEVKVDGDCLHINGNCVKVLRSATPEGIDWASLGVDLVLECSGAYHTREDGQRFLDASAPRVLFSQPMASEADVDATIVYGVNQDCLSGDERLVSNASCTTNCGVPLLRLLDQAIGLEYVSITTIHSAMNDQPVIDAYHHEDLRRTRSAFQSVIPVSTGLARVSSACCRNLPGEFRPKQCGCRR
;
A
#
# COMPACT_ATOMS: atom_id res chain seq x y z
N MET A 1 -16.72 4.71 -31.32
CA MET A 1 -16.93 4.97 -29.88
C MET A 1 -15.73 5.75 -29.38
N PRO A 2 -15.90 6.90 -28.70
CA PRO A 2 -14.76 7.56 -28.08
C PRO A 2 -14.12 6.59 -27.09
N GLN A 3 -12.80 6.44 -27.16
CA GLN A 3 -12.03 5.68 -26.18
C GLN A 3 -12.40 6.22 -24.78
N PRO A 4 -12.80 5.38 -23.81
CA PRO A 4 -13.06 5.85 -22.46
C PRO A 4 -11.80 6.55 -21.95
N ARG A 5 -11.97 7.70 -21.28
CA ARG A 5 -10.83 8.40 -20.68
C ARG A 5 -10.09 7.43 -19.75
N PRO A 6 -8.75 7.44 -19.74
CA PRO A 6 -7.99 6.58 -18.84
C PRO A 6 -8.39 6.87 -17.38
N TYR A 7 -8.42 5.82 -16.56
CA TYR A 7 -8.71 5.95 -15.13
C TYR A 7 -7.53 6.67 -14.46
N LYS A 8 -7.80 7.73 -13.70
CA LYS A 8 -6.77 8.62 -13.16
C LYS A 8 -6.50 8.32 -11.69
N VAL A 9 -5.24 8.05 -11.38
CA VAL A 9 -4.79 7.72 -10.03
C VAL A 9 -3.84 8.80 -9.52
N ALA A 10 -3.97 9.16 -8.24
CA ALA A 10 -2.95 9.91 -7.53
C ALA A 10 -2.30 9.04 -6.46
N LEU A 11 -1.01 9.25 -6.23
CA LEU A 11 -0.28 8.62 -5.14
C LEU A 11 -0.15 9.60 -3.97
N ASN A 12 -0.64 9.23 -2.79
CA ASN A 12 -0.27 9.92 -1.56
C ASN A 12 0.85 9.12 -0.88
N GLY A 13 1.99 9.76 -0.61
CA GLY A 13 3.20 9.08 -0.16
C GLY A 13 3.97 8.42 -1.31
N TYR A 14 5.19 8.90 -1.55
CA TYR A 14 6.10 8.44 -2.59
C TYR A 14 7.30 7.66 -2.01
N GLY A 15 7.00 6.88 -0.96
CA GLY A 15 7.91 5.92 -0.35
C GLY A 15 8.12 4.66 -1.20
N ARG A 16 8.51 3.56 -0.54
CA ARG A 16 8.79 2.27 -1.20
C ARG A 16 7.60 1.78 -2.04
N ILE A 17 6.38 1.82 -1.49
CA ILE A 17 5.18 1.34 -2.19
C ILE A 17 4.79 2.25 -3.35
N GLY A 18 4.69 3.57 -3.13
CA GLY A 18 4.36 4.53 -4.20
C GLY A 18 5.30 4.42 -5.40
N ARG A 19 6.61 4.32 -5.16
CA ARG A 19 7.60 4.11 -6.23
C ARG A 19 7.48 2.76 -6.92
N CYS A 20 7.21 1.68 -6.17
CA CYS A 20 6.92 0.36 -6.77
C CYS A 20 5.71 0.42 -7.69
N VAL A 21 4.63 1.10 -7.27
CA VAL A 21 3.39 1.20 -8.05
C VAL A 21 3.63 1.93 -9.36
N LEU A 22 4.29 3.09 -9.31
CA LEU A 22 4.66 3.83 -10.51
C LEU A 22 5.55 2.98 -11.42
N ARG A 23 6.58 2.33 -10.88
CA ARG A 23 7.45 1.46 -11.67
C ARG A 23 6.68 0.31 -12.33
N ALA A 24 5.81 -0.38 -11.58
CA ALA A 24 5.01 -1.47 -12.10
C ALA A 24 4.05 -1.01 -13.21
N LEU A 25 3.51 0.21 -13.12
CA LEU A 25 2.72 0.83 -14.18
C LEU A 25 3.54 0.94 -15.48
N PHE A 26 4.76 1.46 -15.40
CA PHE A 26 5.62 1.62 -16.58
C PHE A 26 6.13 0.29 -17.15
N GLU A 27 6.43 -0.69 -16.30
CA GLU A 27 6.82 -2.03 -16.74
C GLU A 27 5.66 -2.78 -17.42
N ARG A 28 4.41 -2.53 -17.01
CA ARG A 28 3.19 -3.11 -17.62
C ARG A 28 2.71 -2.37 -18.87
N GLY A 29 3.01 -1.08 -18.98
CA GLY A 29 2.57 -0.23 -20.08
C GLY A 29 1.04 -0.14 -20.19
N ALA A 30 0.52 -0.09 -21.43
CA ALA A 30 -0.91 0.09 -21.69
C ALA A 30 -1.82 -0.97 -21.06
N ALA A 31 -1.30 -2.16 -20.73
CA ALA A 31 -2.05 -3.22 -20.08
C ALA A 31 -2.50 -2.87 -18.64
N ALA A 32 -1.92 -1.83 -18.02
CA ALA A 32 -2.33 -1.39 -16.69
C ALA A 32 -3.71 -0.73 -16.65
N GLY A 33 -4.17 -0.12 -17.75
CA GLY A 33 -5.52 0.44 -17.86
C GLY A 33 -5.80 1.72 -17.05
N PHE A 34 -4.78 2.34 -16.44
CA PHE A 34 -4.90 3.60 -15.71
C PHE A 34 -3.62 4.45 -15.88
N GLU A 35 -3.68 5.72 -15.50
CA GLU A 35 -2.53 6.63 -15.46
C GLU A 35 -2.35 7.24 -14.08
N ILE A 36 -1.10 7.53 -13.71
CA ILE A 36 -0.79 8.29 -12.49
C ILE A 36 -0.62 9.75 -12.89
N VAL A 37 -1.50 10.62 -12.40
CA VAL A 37 -1.53 12.04 -12.77
C VAL A 37 -0.88 12.95 -11.73
N ALA A 38 -0.82 12.49 -10.48
CA ALA A 38 -0.26 13.26 -9.37
C ALA A 38 0.42 12.36 -8.34
N ILE A 39 1.45 12.91 -7.70
CA ILE A 39 2.17 12.33 -6.57
C ILE A 39 2.21 13.40 -5.47
N ASN A 40 1.85 13.06 -4.24
CA ASN A 40 2.07 13.90 -3.07
C ASN A 40 3.14 13.29 -2.16
N ASP A 41 4.21 14.04 -1.90
CA ASP A 41 5.24 13.67 -0.92
C ASP A 41 5.91 14.91 -0.34
N LEU A 42 6.41 14.82 0.90
CA LEU A 42 7.12 15.92 1.53
C LEU A 42 8.57 16.06 1.05
N ALA A 43 9.12 15.04 0.38
CA ALA A 43 10.45 15.06 -0.22
C ALA A 43 10.60 16.19 -1.25
N ASP A 44 11.82 16.69 -1.39
CA ASP A 44 12.15 17.66 -2.41
C ASP A 44 12.22 17.03 -3.81
N MET A 45 12.07 17.87 -4.84
CA MET A 45 12.00 17.39 -6.23
C MET A 45 13.24 16.62 -6.66
N ALA A 46 14.43 17.02 -6.20
CA ALA A 46 15.67 16.30 -6.52
C ALA A 46 15.67 14.90 -5.89
N SER A 47 15.19 14.78 -4.65
CA SER A 47 14.99 13.47 -4.01
C SER A 47 13.96 12.62 -4.74
N VAL A 48 12.82 13.19 -5.14
CA VAL A 48 11.78 12.49 -5.92
C VAL A 48 12.35 11.98 -7.24
N GLU A 49 13.06 12.82 -8.01
CA GLU A 49 13.71 12.43 -9.26
C GLU A 49 14.71 11.29 -9.05
N TYR A 50 15.62 11.46 -8.09
CA TYR A 50 16.70 10.51 -7.82
C TYR A 50 16.16 9.15 -7.38
N LEU A 51 15.23 9.15 -6.41
CA LEU A 51 14.61 7.92 -5.91
C LEU A 51 13.71 7.25 -6.95
N THR A 52 13.18 8.00 -7.90
CA THR A 52 12.50 7.41 -9.06
C THR A 52 13.50 6.70 -9.95
N ARG A 53 14.63 7.34 -10.29
CA ARG A 53 15.65 6.80 -11.21
C ARG A 53 16.36 5.56 -10.65
N PHE A 54 16.63 5.54 -9.35
CA PHE A 54 17.52 4.55 -8.73
C PHE A 54 16.87 3.82 -7.57
N ASP A 55 16.87 2.48 -7.67
CA ASP A 55 16.32 1.57 -6.69
C ASP A 55 17.35 0.50 -6.31
N SER A 56 17.66 0.35 -5.03
CA SER A 56 18.63 -0.66 -4.58
C SER A 56 18.14 -2.10 -4.75
N THR A 57 16.83 -2.33 -4.73
CA THR A 57 16.24 -3.67 -4.85
C THR A 57 15.87 -3.99 -6.30
N HIS A 58 15.29 -3.02 -7.00
CA HIS A 58 14.75 -3.24 -8.35
C HIS A 58 15.66 -2.70 -9.46
N GLY A 59 16.75 -1.99 -9.15
CA GLY A 59 17.67 -1.40 -10.12
C GLY A 59 17.15 -0.10 -10.74
N ARG A 60 17.68 0.27 -11.91
CA ARG A 60 17.31 1.53 -12.58
C ARG A 60 15.87 1.52 -13.09
N PHE A 61 15.22 2.68 -13.07
CA PHE A 61 13.88 2.85 -13.63
C PHE A 61 13.88 2.62 -15.14
N PRO A 62 12.85 1.93 -15.69
CA PRO A 62 12.76 1.67 -17.13
C PRO A 62 12.17 2.88 -17.88
N GLY A 63 12.91 3.99 -17.93
CA GLY A 63 12.49 5.20 -18.64
C GLY A 63 13.35 6.42 -18.36
N GLU A 64 13.14 7.46 -19.15
CA GLU A 64 13.71 8.77 -18.87
C GLU A 64 12.86 9.47 -17.81
N VAL A 65 13.51 9.89 -16.72
CA VAL A 65 12.88 10.65 -15.64
C VAL A 65 13.56 12.00 -15.59
N LYS A 66 12.80 13.09 -15.63
CA LYS A 66 13.28 14.47 -15.53
C LYS A 66 12.34 15.28 -14.66
N VAL A 67 12.84 16.33 -14.03
CA VAL A 67 12.01 17.33 -13.35
C VAL A 67 11.99 18.62 -14.14
N ASP A 68 10.80 19.21 -14.27
CA ASP A 68 10.60 20.57 -14.74
C ASP A 68 9.48 21.22 -13.91
N GLY A 69 9.80 22.31 -13.22
CA GLY A 69 8.85 22.98 -12.30
C GLY A 69 8.29 22.03 -11.23
N ASP A 70 6.96 21.89 -11.22
CA ASP A 70 6.19 20.99 -10.35
C ASP A 70 5.83 19.65 -11.02
N CYS A 71 6.44 19.35 -12.17
CA CYS A 71 6.23 18.10 -12.91
C CYS A 71 7.44 17.15 -12.78
N LEU A 72 7.15 15.89 -12.48
CA LEU A 72 8.03 14.76 -12.77
C LEU A 72 7.70 14.22 -14.16
N HIS A 73 8.54 14.52 -15.14
CA HIS A 73 8.40 14.01 -16.49
C HIS A 73 8.94 12.59 -16.60
N ILE A 74 8.09 11.64 -17.01
CA ILE A 74 8.49 10.26 -17.26
C ILE A 74 8.20 9.94 -18.71
N ASN A 75 9.26 9.69 -19.49
CA ASN A 75 9.20 9.56 -20.94
C ASN A 75 8.45 10.74 -21.61
N GLY A 76 8.62 11.95 -21.07
CA GLY A 76 7.97 13.18 -21.54
C GLY A 76 6.60 13.48 -20.90
N ASN A 77 5.91 12.49 -20.31
CA ASN A 77 4.61 12.70 -19.67
C ASN A 77 4.76 13.36 -18.30
N CYS A 78 4.10 14.49 -18.06
CA CYS A 78 4.12 15.13 -16.75
C CYS A 78 3.25 14.35 -15.75
N VAL A 79 3.85 14.03 -14.60
CA VAL A 79 3.16 13.67 -13.37
C VAL A 79 3.33 14.81 -12.38
N LYS A 80 2.24 15.43 -11.92
CA LYS A 80 2.32 16.57 -11.01
C LYS A 80 2.84 16.12 -9.65
N VAL A 81 3.80 16.85 -9.09
CA VAL A 81 4.34 16.60 -7.75
C VAL A 81 3.85 17.68 -6.79
N LEU A 82 3.09 17.24 -5.79
CA LEU A 82 2.51 18.04 -4.73
C LEU A 82 3.27 17.80 -3.44
N ARG A 83 3.21 18.77 -2.52
CA ARG A 83 3.95 18.74 -1.24
C ARG A 83 3.07 19.22 -0.09
N SER A 84 1.94 18.54 0.11
CA SER A 84 1.05 18.80 1.24
C SER A 84 1.28 17.78 2.35
N ALA A 85 1.36 18.28 3.59
CA ALA A 85 1.44 17.44 4.78
C ALA A 85 0.09 16.84 5.19
N THR A 86 -1.02 17.34 4.64
CA THR A 86 -2.35 16.85 4.96
C THR A 86 -3.20 16.63 3.71
N PRO A 87 -4.21 15.75 3.76
CA PRO A 87 -5.06 15.46 2.60
C PRO A 87 -5.85 16.69 2.14
N GLU A 88 -6.25 17.56 3.07
CA GLU A 88 -7.06 18.76 2.81
C GLU A 88 -6.28 19.89 2.15
N GLY A 89 -4.95 19.86 2.22
CA GLY A 89 -4.10 20.81 1.49
C GLY A 89 -4.03 20.53 -0.01
N ILE A 90 -4.72 19.49 -0.50
CA ILE A 90 -4.77 19.12 -1.91
C ILE A 90 -6.21 19.18 -2.39
N ASP A 91 -6.43 19.94 -3.46
CA ASP A 91 -7.69 19.93 -4.18
C ASP A 91 -7.72 18.72 -5.15
N TRP A 92 -8.08 17.56 -4.61
CA TRP A 92 -8.14 16.31 -5.38
C TRP A 92 -9.12 16.39 -6.55
N ALA A 93 -10.23 17.13 -6.38
CA ALA A 93 -11.22 17.32 -7.43
C ALA A 93 -10.64 18.07 -8.64
N SER A 94 -9.85 19.12 -8.42
CA SER A 94 -9.21 19.88 -9.50
C SER A 94 -8.21 19.05 -10.31
N LEU A 95 -7.63 18.01 -9.72
CA LEU A 95 -6.72 17.08 -10.39
C LEU A 95 -7.47 16.08 -11.29
N GLY A 96 -8.80 15.97 -11.13
CA GLY A 96 -9.63 15.05 -11.90
C GLY A 96 -9.28 13.58 -11.65
N VAL A 97 -8.86 13.24 -10.43
CA VAL A 97 -8.49 11.88 -10.04
C VAL A 97 -9.73 11.05 -9.80
N ASP A 98 -9.69 9.76 -10.12
CA ASP A 98 -10.75 8.80 -9.82
C ASP A 98 -10.44 8.00 -8.53
N LEU A 99 -9.16 7.86 -8.19
CA LEU A 99 -8.69 7.13 -7.02
C LEU A 99 -7.42 7.78 -6.45
N VAL A 100 -7.39 7.92 -5.13
CA VAL A 100 -6.16 8.19 -4.39
C VAL A 100 -5.65 6.86 -3.83
N LEU A 101 -4.42 6.49 -4.19
CA LEU A 101 -3.72 5.37 -3.58
C LEU A 101 -2.90 5.90 -2.41
N GLU A 102 -3.31 5.56 -1.20
CA GLU A 102 -2.62 5.97 0.01
C GLU A 102 -1.49 4.99 0.36
N CYS A 103 -0.26 5.41 0.10
CA CYS A 103 1.01 4.71 0.29
C CYS A 103 1.92 5.31 1.38
N SER A 104 1.48 6.35 2.10
CA SER A 104 2.27 7.01 3.15
C SER A 104 2.40 6.17 4.43
N GLY A 105 1.39 5.35 4.73
CA GLY A 105 1.28 4.60 5.97
C GLY A 105 0.92 5.44 7.20
N ALA A 106 0.66 6.74 7.05
CA ALA A 106 0.33 7.62 8.17
C ALA A 106 -1.15 7.54 8.60
N TYR A 107 -2.03 7.11 7.70
CA TYR A 107 -3.48 7.14 7.85
C TYR A 107 -3.99 5.71 7.97
N HIS A 108 -4.69 5.40 9.05
CA HIS A 108 -5.09 4.03 9.34
C HIS A 108 -6.42 3.89 10.09
N THR A 109 -7.12 4.99 10.39
CA THR A 109 -8.44 4.98 11.04
C THR A 109 -9.55 5.42 10.08
N ARG A 110 -10.83 5.24 10.47
CA ARG A 110 -11.97 5.76 9.70
C ARG A 110 -11.89 7.27 9.52
N GLU A 111 -11.56 7.97 10.60
CA GLU A 111 -11.45 9.43 10.62
C GLU A 111 -10.37 9.89 9.64
N ASP A 112 -9.21 9.23 9.65
CA ASP A 112 -8.14 9.50 8.70
C ASP A 112 -8.59 9.36 7.24
N GLY A 113 -9.32 8.29 6.92
CA GLY A 113 -9.83 8.09 5.56
C GLY A 113 -10.89 9.11 5.18
N GLN A 114 -11.74 9.52 6.12
CA GLN A 114 -12.77 10.52 5.90
C GLN A 114 -12.17 11.87 5.48
N ARG A 115 -11.01 12.25 6.02
CA ARG A 115 -10.29 13.48 5.66
C ARG A 115 -9.99 13.57 4.16
N PHE A 116 -9.64 12.46 3.51
CA PHE A 116 -9.46 12.45 2.05
C PHE A 116 -10.77 12.65 1.30
N LEU A 117 -11.85 12.02 1.75
CA LEU A 117 -13.16 12.14 1.13
C LEU A 117 -13.72 13.57 1.26
N ASP A 118 -13.50 14.20 2.42
CA ASP A 118 -13.87 15.58 2.70
C ASP A 118 -13.03 16.56 1.87
N ALA A 119 -11.76 16.23 1.60
CA ALA A 119 -10.92 16.91 0.63
C ALA A 119 -11.31 16.65 -0.84
N SER A 120 -12.46 16.02 -1.08
CA SER A 120 -13.00 15.72 -2.42
C SER A 120 -12.24 14.65 -3.21
N ALA A 121 -11.46 13.78 -2.56
CA ALA A 121 -11.00 12.55 -3.20
C ALA A 121 -12.21 11.62 -3.45
N PRO A 122 -12.44 11.12 -4.68
CA PRO A 122 -13.62 10.30 -4.94
C PRO A 122 -13.59 8.97 -4.19
N ARG A 123 -12.44 8.29 -4.20
CA ARG A 123 -12.18 7.02 -3.53
C ARG A 123 -10.74 6.97 -3.04
N VAL A 124 -10.50 6.18 -2.00
CA VAL A 124 -9.17 5.95 -1.43
C VAL A 124 -8.91 4.45 -1.31
N LEU A 125 -7.78 4.02 -1.87
CA LEU A 125 -7.25 2.67 -1.69
C LEU A 125 -6.03 2.75 -0.76
N PHE A 126 -6.11 2.16 0.42
CA PHE A 126 -5.01 2.11 1.37
C PHE A 126 -4.07 0.94 1.04
N SER A 127 -2.77 1.20 1.03
CA SER A 127 -1.72 0.19 0.80
C SER A 127 -1.43 -0.70 2.01
N GLN A 128 -2.11 -0.45 3.13
CA GLN A 128 -1.92 -1.06 4.43
C GLN A 128 -3.26 -1.50 5.05
N PRO A 129 -3.24 -2.42 6.04
CA PRO A 129 -4.40 -2.69 6.87
C PRO A 129 -4.81 -1.46 7.68
N MET A 130 -6.10 -1.28 7.89
CA MET A 130 -6.63 -0.28 8.80
C MET A 130 -6.59 -0.75 10.26
N ALA A 131 -6.79 0.17 11.19
CA ALA A 131 -6.75 -0.04 12.64
C ALA A 131 -7.84 -1.03 13.10
N SER A 132 -8.94 -1.12 12.38
CA SER A 132 -10.03 -2.09 12.55
C SER A 132 -10.70 -2.38 11.20
N GLU A 133 -11.45 -3.49 11.11
CA GLU A 133 -12.29 -3.76 9.94
C GLU A 133 -13.42 -2.72 9.78
N ALA A 134 -13.87 -2.12 10.89
CA ALA A 134 -14.88 -1.06 10.86
C ALA A 134 -14.36 0.27 10.29
N ASP A 135 -13.05 0.44 10.16
CA ASP A 135 -12.44 1.68 9.66
C ASP A 135 -12.47 1.80 8.14
N VAL A 136 -12.90 0.76 7.43
CA VAL A 136 -12.87 0.66 5.98
C VAL A 136 -14.14 0.01 5.46
N ASP A 137 -14.54 0.33 4.23
CA ASP A 137 -15.75 -0.25 3.64
C ASP A 137 -15.48 -1.71 3.22
N ALA A 138 -14.27 -1.99 2.73
CA ALA A 138 -13.83 -3.34 2.41
C ALA A 138 -12.31 -3.52 2.54
N THR A 139 -11.88 -4.70 2.98
CA THR A 139 -10.48 -5.14 2.85
C THR A 139 -10.37 -6.22 1.79
N ILE A 140 -9.58 -5.96 0.75
CA ILE A 140 -9.52 -6.79 -0.45
C ILE A 140 -8.16 -7.44 -0.59
N VAL A 141 -8.18 -8.74 -0.87
CA VAL A 141 -7.06 -9.51 -1.41
C VAL A 141 -7.44 -9.89 -2.83
N TYR A 142 -6.75 -9.30 -3.80
CA TYR A 142 -7.05 -9.53 -5.21
C TYR A 142 -6.87 -11.00 -5.60
N GLY A 143 -7.81 -11.54 -6.37
CA GLY A 143 -7.92 -12.96 -6.70
C GLY A 143 -8.61 -13.81 -5.63
N VAL A 144 -8.96 -13.22 -4.48
CA VAL A 144 -9.64 -13.92 -3.38
C VAL A 144 -11.07 -13.40 -3.20
N ASN A 145 -11.24 -12.16 -2.76
CA ASN A 145 -12.54 -11.62 -2.36
C ASN A 145 -12.92 -10.34 -3.09
N GLN A 146 -12.21 -9.95 -4.17
CA GLN A 146 -12.51 -8.73 -4.93
C GLN A 146 -13.94 -8.67 -5.48
N ASP A 147 -14.57 -9.83 -5.70
CA ASP A 147 -15.94 -9.92 -6.22
C ASP A 147 -16.99 -9.47 -5.20
N CYS A 148 -16.61 -9.19 -3.94
CA CYS A 148 -17.50 -8.62 -2.95
C CYS A 148 -17.69 -7.11 -3.11
N LEU A 149 -16.86 -6.44 -3.91
CA LEU A 149 -16.99 -5.01 -4.17
C LEU A 149 -18.24 -4.77 -5.01
N SER A 150 -19.17 -3.98 -4.47
CA SER A 150 -20.39 -3.55 -5.16
C SER A 150 -20.15 -2.37 -6.09
N GLY A 151 -19.08 -1.61 -5.84
CA GLY A 151 -18.80 -0.34 -6.49
C GLY A 151 -19.27 0.86 -5.69
N ASP A 152 -19.93 0.68 -4.54
CA ASP A 152 -20.31 1.78 -3.64
C ASP A 152 -19.20 2.13 -2.63
N GLU A 153 -18.20 1.27 -2.48
CA GLU A 153 -17.12 1.42 -1.50
C GLU A 153 -16.23 2.62 -1.85
N ARG A 154 -16.02 3.52 -0.88
CA ARG A 154 -15.16 4.71 -1.06
C ARG A 154 -13.81 4.56 -0.39
N LEU A 155 -13.75 3.82 0.73
CA LEU A 155 -12.52 3.52 1.45
C LEU A 155 -12.28 2.02 1.38
N VAL A 156 -11.20 1.62 0.70
CA VAL A 156 -10.84 0.21 0.54
C VAL A 156 -9.40 -0.01 0.99
N SER A 157 -9.13 -1.10 1.71
CA SER A 157 -7.77 -1.50 2.08
C SER A 157 -7.31 -2.65 1.20
N ASN A 158 -6.08 -2.56 0.67
CA ASN A 158 -5.41 -3.66 -0.03
C ASN A 158 -4.70 -4.64 0.92
N ALA A 159 -5.14 -4.69 2.19
CA ALA A 159 -4.57 -5.50 3.25
C ALA A 159 -3.05 -5.28 3.44
N SER A 160 -2.33 -6.30 3.90
CA SER A 160 -0.86 -6.28 4.03
C SER A 160 -0.19 -7.18 2.99
N CYS A 161 1.11 -7.00 2.77
CA CYS A 161 1.93 -7.91 1.95
C CYS A 161 1.85 -9.36 2.44
N THR A 162 1.86 -9.57 3.76
CA THR A 162 1.76 -10.92 4.36
C THR A 162 0.36 -11.50 4.14
N THR A 163 -0.68 -10.67 4.20
CA THR A 163 -2.06 -11.06 3.88
C THR A 163 -2.18 -11.51 2.42
N ASN A 164 -1.69 -10.70 1.49
CA ASN A 164 -1.72 -11.01 0.06
C ASN A 164 -0.93 -12.29 -0.28
N CYS A 165 0.13 -12.59 0.46
CA CYS A 165 0.89 -13.83 0.29
C CYS A 165 0.16 -15.06 0.88
N GLY A 166 -0.31 -14.96 2.12
CA GLY A 166 -0.82 -16.12 2.87
C GLY A 166 -2.25 -16.51 2.53
N VAL A 167 -3.15 -15.54 2.36
CA VAL A 167 -4.59 -15.80 2.22
C VAL A 167 -4.95 -16.67 1.00
N PRO A 168 -4.39 -16.45 -0.21
CA PRO A 168 -4.69 -17.32 -1.36
C PRO A 168 -4.34 -18.79 -1.11
N LEU A 169 -3.21 -19.05 -0.45
CA LEU A 169 -2.77 -20.41 -0.10
C LEU A 169 -3.71 -21.04 0.94
N LEU A 170 -4.05 -20.30 1.99
CA LEU A 170 -4.96 -20.78 3.03
C LEU A 170 -6.33 -21.13 2.46
N ARG A 171 -6.88 -20.28 1.58
CA ARG A 171 -8.15 -20.54 0.92
C ARG A 171 -8.10 -21.83 0.10
N LEU A 172 -7.04 -22.03 -0.67
CA LEU A 172 -6.88 -23.24 -1.48
C LEU A 172 -6.85 -24.50 -0.61
N LEU A 173 -6.08 -24.47 0.49
CA LEU A 173 -5.98 -25.58 1.42
C LEU A 173 -7.30 -25.86 2.14
N ASP A 174 -7.98 -24.82 2.62
CA ASP A 174 -9.30 -24.95 3.27
C ASP A 174 -10.33 -25.58 2.33
N GLN A 175 -10.34 -25.16 1.05
CA GLN A 175 -11.25 -25.73 0.04
C GLN A 175 -10.92 -27.17 -0.33
N ALA A 176 -9.64 -27.55 -0.34
CA ALA A 176 -9.20 -28.87 -0.77
C ALA A 176 -9.32 -29.93 0.32
N ILE A 177 -8.96 -29.58 1.56
CA ILE A 177 -8.81 -30.55 2.66
C ILE A 177 -9.50 -30.13 3.96
N GLY A 178 -9.99 -28.89 4.06
CA GLY A 178 -10.49 -28.31 5.30
C GLY A 178 -9.36 -28.01 6.28
N LEU A 179 -9.38 -26.83 6.90
CA LEU A 179 -8.41 -26.46 7.93
C LEU A 179 -9.08 -26.34 9.29
N GLU A 180 -8.55 -27.05 10.29
CA GLU A 180 -9.00 -26.91 11.69
C GLU A 180 -8.15 -25.90 12.45
N TYR A 181 -6.82 -25.93 12.26
CA TYR A 181 -5.87 -25.05 12.93
C TYR A 181 -4.77 -24.58 11.98
N VAL A 182 -4.36 -23.32 12.12
CA VAL A 182 -3.33 -22.70 11.30
C VAL A 182 -2.36 -21.91 12.18
N SER A 183 -1.07 -22.15 11.99
CA SER A 183 0.01 -21.32 12.54
C SER A 183 0.92 -20.86 11.41
N ILE A 184 1.18 -19.56 11.34
CA ILE A 184 2.00 -18.95 10.29
C ILE A 184 3.10 -18.12 10.94
N THR A 185 4.33 -18.40 10.51
CA THR A 185 5.52 -17.61 10.81
C THR A 185 6.06 -17.08 9.50
N THR A 186 6.19 -15.76 9.39
CA THR A 186 6.81 -15.12 8.23
C THR A 186 8.23 -14.71 8.57
N ILE A 187 9.17 -15.03 7.68
CA ILE A 187 10.51 -14.45 7.69
C ILE A 187 10.46 -13.30 6.71
N HIS A 188 10.49 -12.08 7.25
CA HIS A 188 10.21 -10.87 6.48
C HIS A 188 11.47 -10.03 6.32
N SER A 189 11.62 -9.39 5.17
CA SER A 189 12.73 -8.46 4.93
C SER A 189 12.61 -7.19 5.78
N ALA A 190 13.74 -6.52 6.01
CA ALA A 190 13.79 -5.19 6.61
C ALA A 190 12.83 -4.19 5.92
N MET A 191 12.20 -3.36 6.74
CA MET A 191 11.28 -2.31 6.30
C MET A 191 11.70 -0.95 6.87
N ASN A 192 11.15 0.13 6.31
CA ASN A 192 11.51 1.51 6.69
C ASN A 192 11.17 1.87 8.14
N ASP A 193 10.29 1.09 8.76
CA ASP A 193 9.84 1.23 10.14
C ASP A 193 10.78 0.52 11.14
N GLN A 194 11.97 0.08 10.69
CA GLN A 194 13.03 -0.48 11.52
C GLN A 194 14.29 0.37 11.43
N PRO A 195 14.98 0.58 12.55
CA PRO A 195 16.14 1.45 12.54
C PRO A 195 17.37 0.70 11.98
N VAL A 196 18.19 1.43 11.22
CA VAL A 196 19.44 0.91 10.62
C VAL A 196 20.45 0.53 11.71
N ILE A 197 20.53 1.34 12.76
CA ILE A 197 21.34 1.14 13.96
C ILE A 197 20.42 1.13 15.18
N ASP A 198 20.91 0.70 16.34
CA ASP A 198 20.08 0.70 17.55
C ASP A 198 19.57 2.12 17.84
N ALA A 199 18.25 2.29 17.95
CA ALA A 199 17.59 3.58 18.08
C ALA A 199 16.33 3.48 18.94
N TYR A 200 15.86 4.62 19.43
CA TYR A 200 14.63 4.68 20.21
C TYR A 200 13.40 4.29 19.36
N HIS A 201 12.52 3.47 19.94
CA HIS A 201 11.18 3.19 19.41
C HIS A 201 10.17 3.38 20.54
N HIS A 202 9.09 4.11 20.27
CA HIS A 202 8.13 4.59 21.25
C HIS A 202 7.20 3.52 21.85
N GLU A 203 7.24 2.29 21.32
CA GLU A 203 6.19 1.28 21.55
C GLU A 203 6.75 -0.14 21.70
N ASP A 204 7.77 -0.52 20.91
CA ASP A 204 8.31 -1.87 20.91
C ASP A 204 9.83 -1.88 21.10
N LEU A 205 10.26 -2.37 22.27
CA LEU A 205 11.68 -2.52 22.60
C LEU A 205 12.42 -3.44 21.61
N ARG A 206 11.76 -4.40 20.97
CA ARG A 206 12.42 -5.27 19.98
C ARG A 206 12.80 -4.49 18.73
N ARG A 207 12.00 -3.50 18.38
CA ARG A 207 12.20 -2.61 17.22
C ARG A 207 13.22 -1.51 17.48
N THR A 208 13.82 -1.47 18.67
CA THR A 208 14.98 -0.60 18.95
C THR A 208 16.28 -1.15 18.38
N ARG A 209 16.30 -2.41 17.97
CA ARG A 209 17.51 -3.09 17.50
C ARG A 209 17.76 -2.87 16.02
N SER A 210 19.03 -2.82 15.64
CA SER A 210 19.49 -2.69 14.26
C SER A 210 18.90 -3.80 13.38
N ALA A 211 18.26 -3.37 12.28
CA ALA A 211 17.68 -4.26 11.29
C ALA A 211 18.71 -5.24 10.70
N PHE A 212 19.94 -4.79 10.46
CA PHE A 212 20.96 -5.60 9.76
C PHE A 212 21.63 -6.68 10.63
N GLN A 213 21.46 -6.62 11.94
CA GLN A 213 22.19 -7.48 12.89
C GLN A 213 21.27 -8.29 13.81
N SER A 214 19.96 -8.17 13.65
CA SER A 214 18.99 -8.73 14.59
C SER A 214 17.90 -9.50 13.87
N VAL A 215 17.52 -10.64 14.43
CA VAL A 215 16.22 -11.24 14.13
C VAL A 215 15.20 -10.61 15.07
N ILE A 216 14.27 -9.83 14.53
CA ILE A 216 13.33 -9.03 15.33
C ILE A 216 11.93 -9.68 15.27
N PRO A 217 11.44 -10.25 16.38
CA PRO A 217 10.06 -10.72 16.49
C PRO A 217 9.07 -9.55 16.47
N VAL A 218 8.13 -9.56 15.53
CA VAL A 218 7.04 -8.58 15.44
C VAL A 218 5.68 -9.26 15.24
N SER A 219 4.62 -8.58 15.66
CA SER A 219 3.25 -8.96 15.30
C SER A 219 2.96 -8.61 13.84
N THR A 220 2.08 -9.40 13.21
CA THR A 220 1.64 -9.16 11.82
C THR A 220 0.12 -9.09 11.75
N GLY A 221 -0.42 -8.31 10.81
CA GLY A 221 -1.86 -8.06 10.67
C GLY A 221 -2.66 -9.19 9.98
N LEU A 222 -2.04 -10.32 9.64
CA LEU A 222 -2.68 -11.40 8.87
C LEU A 222 -3.92 -11.98 9.57
N ALA A 223 -3.91 -11.99 10.91
CA ALA A 223 -5.01 -12.47 11.74
C ALA A 223 -6.37 -11.84 11.38
N ARG A 224 -6.35 -10.54 11.11
CA ARG A 224 -7.57 -9.73 10.98
C ARG A 224 -8.36 -10.04 9.71
N VAL A 225 -7.68 -10.39 8.61
CA VAL A 225 -8.33 -10.53 7.29
C VAL A 225 -8.74 -11.99 6.99
N SER A 226 -8.19 -12.95 7.73
CA SER A 226 -8.38 -14.38 7.42
C SER A 226 -9.80 -14.89 7.67
N SER A 227 -10.48 -14.36 8.68
CA SER A 227 -11.86 -14.74 9.05
C SER A 227 -12.88 -14.37 7.99
N ALA A 228 -12.68 -13.27 7.27
CA ALA A 228 -13.54 -12.87 6.16
C ALA A 228 -13.32 -13.73 4.89
N CYS A 229 -12.15 -14.37 4.76
CA CYS A 229 -11.75 -15.08 3.52
C CYS A 229 -11.88 -16.61 3.58
N CYS A 230 -11.87 -17.22 4.77
CA CYS A 230 -11.94 -18.67 4.97
C CYS A 230 -13.25 -19.05 5.68
N ARG A 231 -14.12 -19.84 5.04
CA ARG A 231 -15.50 -20.07 5.50
C ARG A 231 -15.62 -21.01 6.71
N ASN A 232 -14.61 -21.85 6.95
CA ASN A 232 -14.68 -22.95 7.91
C ASN A 232 -13.69 -22.86 9.08
N LEU A 233 -13.16 -21.68 9.40
CA LEU A 233 -12.28 -21.51 10.57
C LEU A 233 -13.07 -20.93 11.76
N PRO A 234 -13.79 -21.75 12.56
CA PRO A 234 -14.47 -21.28 13.76
C PRO A 234 -13.43 -20.86 14.81
N GLY A 235 -13.38 -19.57 15.12
CA GLY A 235 -13.06 -19.03 16.45
C GLY A 235 -11.66 -19.23 17.05
N GLU A 236 -10.77 -20.09 16.53
CA GLU A 236 -9.42 -20.30 17.08
C GLU A 236 -8.31 -20.18 16.02
N PHE A 237 -8.42 -19.18 15.15
CA PHE A 237 -7.19 -18.57 14.63
C PHE A 237 -6.49 -17.89 15.81
N ARG A 238 -5.62 -18.62 16.53
CA ARG A 238 -4.67 -18.07 17.51
C ARG A 238 -3.32 -17.92 16.83
N PRO A 239 -3.10 -16.87 16.04
CA PRO A 239 -1.78 -16.60 15.52
C PRO A 239 -0.94 -16.15 16.71
N LYS A 240 -0.14 -17.05 17.27
CA LYS A 240 1.16 -16.64 17.80
C LYS A 240 2.04 -16.35 16.59
N GLN A 241 1.73 -15.23 15.92
CA GLN A 241 2.50 -14.71 14.80
C GLN A 241 3.73 -14.03 15.36
N CYS A 242 4.83 -14.77 15.41
CA CYS A 242 6.16 -14.21 15.44
C CYS A 242 6.59 -14.01 13.98
N GLY A 243 6.52 -12.78 13.47
CA GLY A 243 7.28 -12.43 12.28
C GLY A 243 8.74 -12.26 12.69
N CYS A 244 9.66 -12.99 12.08
CA CYS A 244 11.09 -12.77 12.29
C CYS A 244 11.60 -11.88 11.16
N ARG A 245 11.89 -10.60 11.47
CA ARG A 245 12.50 -9.72 10.47
C ARG A 245 14.01 -9.86 10.48
N ARG A 246 14.62 -9.99 9.29
CA ARG A 246 16.06 -9.95 9.05
C ARG A 246 16.48 -8.64 8.40
#